data_AF-A0A1F9X4B2-F1
#
_entry.id   AF-A0A1F9X4B2-F1
#
_cell.length_a   1.000
_cell.length_b   1.000
_cell.length_c   1.000
_cell.angle_alpha   90.00
_cell.angle_beta   90.00
_cell.angle_gamma   90.00
#
_symmetry.space_group_name_H-M   'P 1'
#
loop_
_entity.id
_entity.type
_entity.pdbx_description
1 polymer ?
#
loop_
_entity_poly.entity_id
_entity_poly.type
_entity_poly.pdbx_seq_one_letter_code
_entity_poly.pdbx_strand_id
1 'polypeptide(L)'
;MEVTNAYMYSTKNVSLMLEAMQRASVPPKFTHEFLKTLGFKSTNDRAFINVLKGLGFLDANSTPTKTYRDYRDKDNARKVLAGQIRAAYQGLFLADENANNLNMEQIKNPGSITKCNT
;
A
#
# COMPACT_ATOMS: atom_id res chain seq x y z
N MET A 1 1.71 15.43 -7.46
CA MET A 1 1.84 14.32 -6.51
C MET A 1 1.88 13.05 -7.33
N GLU A 2 2.97 12.27 -7.28
CA GLU A 2 3.02 10.99 -7.98
C GLU A 2 2.12 9.99 -7.26
N VAL A 3 1.23 9.35 -8.02
CA VAL A 3 0.53 8.15 -7.57
C VAL A 3 1.59 7.10 -7.30
N THR A 4 1.60 6.49 -6.11
CA THR A 4 2.61 5.49 -5.78
C THR A 4 2.49 4.33 -6.77
N ASN A 5 3.54 4.09 -7.56
CA ASN A 5 3.60 2.99 -8.56
C ASN A 5 3.68 1.59 -7.93
N ALA A 6 3.34 1.47 -6.64
CA ALA A 6 3.42 0.26 -5.85
C ALA A 6 2.09 -0.50 -5.93
N TYR A 7 2.01 -1.44 -6.87
CA TYR A 7 0.89 -2.37 -7.00
C TYR A 7 1.37 -3.81 -6.80
N MET A 8 0.47 -4.68 -6.38
CA MET A 8 0.75 -6.10 -6.20
C MET A 8 -0.05 -6.90 -7.23
N TYR A 9 0.63 -7.77 -7.98
CA TYR A 9 -0.01 -8.60 -9.02
C TYR A 9 -0.92 -9.69 -8.44
N SER A 10 -0.63 -10.17 -7.24
CA SER A 10 -1.40 -11.23 -6.57
C SER A 10 -1.95 -10.73 -5.24
N THR A 11 -3.27 -10.68 -5.10
CA THR A 11 -3.95 -10.23 -3.88
C THR A 11 -4.29 -11.35 -2.90
N LYS A 12 -4.15 -12.62 -3.32
CA LYS A 12 -4.60 -13.80 -2.56
C LYS A 12 -4.03 -13.88 -1.14
N ASN A 13 -2.76 -13.47 -0.97
CA ASN A 13 -2.05 -13.57 0.30
C ASN A 13 -2.07 -12.27 1.11
N VAL A 14 -2.64 -11.18 0.59
CA VAL A 14 -2.56 -9.87 1.23
C VAL A 14 -3.24 -9.88 2.60
N SER A 15 -4.41 -10.48 2.72
CA SER A 15 -5.11 -10.60 4.01
C SER A 15 -4.28 -11.40 5.03
N LEU A 16 -3.68 -12.51 4.60
CA LEU A 16 -2.84 -13.34 5.46
C LEU A 16 -1.57 -12.61 5.88
N MET A 17 -0.97 -11.80 5.01
CA MET A 17 0.20 -10.98 5.34
C MET A 17 -0.14 -9.88 6.33
N LEU A 18 -1.27 -9.20 6.16
CA LEU A 18 -1.76 -8.18 7.09
C LEU A 18 -2.04 -8.78 8.48
N GLU A 19 -2.66 -9.96 8.53
CA GLU A 19 -2.85 -10.70 9.79
C GLU A 19 -1.52 -11.17 10.40
N ALA A 20 -0.58 -11.63 9.57
CA ALA A 20 0.75 -12.01 10.01
C ALA A 20 1.52 -10.81 10.57
N MET A 21 1.37 -9.62 9.98
CA MET A 21 1.95 -8.38 10.52
C MET A 21 1.40 -8.03 11.91
N GLN A 22 0.10 -8.22 12.15
CA GLN A 22 -0.49 -7.98 13.48
C GLN A 22 0.05 -8.97 14.52
N ARG A 23 0.22 -10.24 14.13
CA ARG A 23 0.72 -11.31 15.01
C ARG A 23 2.22 -11.21 15.25
N ALA A 24 2.98 -10.76 14.26
CA ALA A 24 4.42 -10.67 14.34
C ALA A 24 4.88 -9.56 15.31
N SER A 25 6.10 -9.72 15.83
CA SER A 25 6.79 -8.66 16.54
C SER A 25 7.30 -7.61 15.56
N VAL A 26 7.33 -6.35 15.99
CA VAL A 26 7.82 -5.22 15.18
C VAL A 26 9.31 -5.44 14.89
N PRO A 27 9.71 -5.72 13.64
CA PRO A 27 11.12 -5.89 13.33
C PRO A 27 11.82 -4.53 13.28
N PRO A 28 13.16 -4.47 13.45
CA PRO A 28 13.92 -3.24 13.20
C PRO A 28 13.82 -2.80 11.73
N LYS A 29 13.71 -3.75 10.79
CA LYS A 29 13.47 -3.50 9.37
C LYS A 29 12.53 -4.55 8.79
N PHE A 30 11.53 -4.09 8.05
CA PHE A 30 10.57 -4.94 7.34
C PHE A 30 11.12 -5.27 5.94
N THR A 31 11.88 -6.36 5.84
CA THR A 31 12.53 -6.79 4.60
C THR A 31 11.90 -8.06 4.02
N HIS A 32 12.30 -8.45 2.82
CA HIS A 32 11.89 -9.73 2.24
C HIS A 32 12.33 -10.92 3.08
N GLU A 33 13.48 -10.84 3.76
CA GLU A 33 13.92 -11.89 4.69
C GLU A 33 12.95 -12.03 5.87
N PHE A 34 12.40 -10.93 6.38
CA PHE A 34 11.37 -10.99 7.41
C PHE A 34 10.05 -11.60 6.89
N LEU A 35 9.67 -11.32 5.64
CA LEU A 35 8.52 -12.00 5.04
C LEU A 35 8.73 -13.51 4.94
N LYS A 36 9.95 -13.96 4.62
CA LYS A 36 10.30 -15.38 4.60
C LYS A 36 10.18 -16.05 5.98
N THR A 37 10.54 -15.36 7.06
CA THR A 37 10.37 -15.90 8.42
C THR A 37 8.91 -16.03 8.82
N LEU A 38 8.03 -15.21 8.25
CA LEU A 38 6.58 -15.31 8.39
C LEU A 38 5.93 -16.37 7.49
N GLY A 39 6.72 -17.04 6.63
CA GLY A 39 6.25 -18.09 5.72
C GLY A 39 5.96 -17.62 4.28
N PHE A 40 6.16 -16.34 3.98
CA PHE A 40 5.95 -15.76 2.64
C PHE A 40 7.27 -15.71 1.88
N LYS A 41 7.46 -16.67 0.95
CA LYS A 41 8.71 -16.85 0.20
C LYS A 41 8.62 -16.46 -1.27
N SER A 42 7.46 -16.02 -1.74
CA SER A 42 7.26 -15.76 -3.17
C SER A 42 7.89 -14.43 -3.56
N THR A 43 8.51 -14.37 -4.75
CA THR A 43 9.07 -13.14 -5.31
C THR A 43 8.00 -12.04 -5.43
N ASN A 44 6.74 -12.43 -5.67
CA ASN A 44 5.62 -11.48 -5.77
C ASN A 44 5.31 -10.80 -4.42
N ASP A 45 5.67 -11.42 -3.30
CA ASP A 45 5.45 -10.89 -1.95
C ASP A 45 6.36 -9.67 -1.68
N ARG A 46 7.44 -9.50 -2.44
CA ARG A 46 8.31 -8.30 -2.35
C ARG A 46 7.56 -7.02 -2.67
N ALA A 47 6.56 -7.08 -3.56
CA ALA A 47 5.74 -5.91 -3.92
C ALA A 47 4.91 -5.41 -2.72
N PHE A 48 4.59 -6.28 -1.77
CA PHE A 48 3.87 -5.92 -0.56
C PHE A 48 4.63 -4.88 0.28
N ILE A 49 5.96 -4.94 0.31
CA ILE A 49 6.79 -3.96 1.01
C ILE A 49 6.61 -2.57 0.40
N ASN A 50 6.55 -2.48 -0.93
CA ASN A 50 6.35 -1.21 -1.63
C ASN A 50 4.94 -0.65 -1.37
N VAL A 51 3.93 -1.53 -1.32
CA VAL A 51 2.55 -1.13 -0.96
C VAL A 51 2.52 -0.57 0.45
N LEU A 52 3.15 -1.22 1.43
CA LEU A 52 3.22 -0.73 2.81
C LEU A 52 3.95 0.62 2.94
N LYS A 53 4.98 0.86 2.12
CA LYS A 53 5.64 2.16 2.02
C LYS A 53 4.69 3.22 1.45
N GLY A 54 3.99 2.90 0.36
CA GLY A 54 2.98 3.79 -0.23
C GLY A 54 1.85 4.15 0.72
N LEU A 55 1.43 3.20 1.55
CA LEU A 55 0.43 3.40 2.60
C LEU A 55 0.99 4.09 3.86
N GLY A 56 2.30 4.37 3.95
CA GLY A 56 2.90 5.05 5.11
C GLY A 56 3.06 4.17 6.36
N PHE A 57 2.92 2.85 6.24
CA PHE A 57 3.24 1.91 7.33
C PHE A 57 4.74 1.70 7.49
N LEU A 58 5.49 1.89 6.42
CA LEU A 58 6.94 1.78 6.39
C LEU A 58 7.55 3.08 5.87
N ASP A 59 8.69 3.45 6.45
CA ASP A 59 9.53 4.54 5.93
C ASP A 59 10.30 4.11 4.66
N ALA A 60 10.96 5.05 3.99
CA ALA A 60 11.87 4.82 2.86
C ALA A 60 12.90 3.73 3.18
N ASN A 61 13.39 3.68 4.42
CA ASN A 61 14.34 2.68 4.93
C ASN A 61 13.72 1.31 5.28
N SER A 62 12.44 1.10 4.97
CA SER A 62 11.65 -0.08 5.37
C SER A 62 11.53 -0.25 6.88
N THR A 63 11.59 0.84 7.64
CA THR A 63 11.43 0.84 9.09
C THR A 63 9.95 1.01 9.45
N PRO A 64 9.38 0.19 10.35
CA PRO A 64 8.01 0.38 10.82
C PRO A 64 7.77 1.76 11.44
N THR A 65 6.74 2.46 10.95
CA THR A 65 6.36 3.79 11.43
C THR A 65 5.47 3.70 12.69
N LYS A 66 5.08 4.85 13.26
CA LYS A 66 4.07 4.89 14.32
C LYS A 66 2.76 4.24 13.88
N THR A 67 2.34 4.49 12.65
CA THR A 67 1.11 3.94 12.07
C THR A 67 1.11 2.41 12.01
N TYR A 68 2.28 1.79 11.78
CA TYR A 68 2.42 0.33 11.87
C TYR A 68 2.13 -0.19 13.27
N ARG A 69 2.61 0.52 14.31
CA ARG A 69 2.37 0.16 15.70
C ARG A 69 0.89 0.33 16.07
N ASP A 70 0.29 1.42 15.63
CA ASP A 70 -1.14 1.70 15.81
C ASP A 70 -2.01 0.64 15.09
N TYR A 71 -1.56 0.12 13.95
CA TYR A 71 -2.24 -0.96 13.23
C TYR A 71 -2.19 -2.32 13.94
N ARG A 72 -1.23 -2.53 14.84
CA ARG A 72 -1.11 -3.77 15.61
C ARG A 72 -2.21 -3.89 16.67
N ASP A 73 -2.74 -2.76 17.13
CA ASP A 73 -3.89 -2.72 18.01
C ASP A 73 -5.15 -3.15 17.25
N LYS A 74 -5.68 -4.33 17.56
CA LYS A 74 -6.79 -4.95 16.82
C LYS A 74 -8.07 -4.11 16.85
N ASP A 75 -8.31 -3.39 17.94
CA ASP A 75 -9.51 -2.55 18.09
C ASP A 75 -9.46 -1.34 17.14
N ASN A 76 -8.26 -0.85 16.84
CA ASN A 76 -8.04 0.32 16.00
C ASN A 76 -7.50 -0.01 14.60
N ALA A 77 -7.04 -1.23 14.36
CA ALA A 77 -6.39 -1.66 13.11
C ALA A 77 -7.20 -1.32 11.87
N ARG A 78 -8.52 -1.57 11.90
CA ARG A 78 -9.41 -1.29 10.76
C ARG A 78 -9.50 0.22 10.47
N LYS A 79 -9.58 1.06 11.50
CA LYS A 79 -9.64 2.52 11.36
C LYS A 79 -8.32 3.07 10.83
N VAL A 80 -7.20 2.60 11.38
CA VAL A 80 -5.85 2.99 10.96
C VAL A 80 -5.62 2.62 9.50
N LEU A 81 -5.92 1.38 9.10
CA LEU A 81 -5.77 0.92 7.72
C LEU A 81 -6.65 1.73 6.75
N ALA A 82 -7.93 1.92 7.07
CA ALA A 82 -8.83 2.70 6.23
C ALA A 82 -8.38 4.16 6.10
N GLY A 83 -7.84 4.76 7.18
CA GLY A 83 -7.27 6.11 7.15
C GLY A 83 -6.08 6.21 6.21
N GLN A 84 -5.14 5.25 6.29
CA GLN A 84 -3.96 5.24 5.44
C GLN A 84 -4.28 4.98 3.97
N ILE A 85 -5.23 4.09 3.67
CA ILE A 85 -5.69 3.87 2.29
C ILE A 85 -6.29 5.16 1.74
N ARG A 86 -7.18 5.83 2.49
CA ARG A 86 -7.76 7.10 2.05
C ARG A 86 -6.68 8.15 1.81
N ALA A 87 -5.72 8.30 2.72
CA ALA A 87 -4.64 9.27 2.60
C ALA A 87 -3.74 8.99 1.39
N ALA A 88 -3.33 7.73 1.17
CA ALA A 88 -2.46 7.34 0.08
C ALA A 88 -3.09 7.56 -1.29
N TYR A 89 -4.39 7.29 -1.42
CA TYR A 89 -5.14 7.49 -2.68
C TYR A 89 -5.83 8.85 -2.77
N GLN A 90 -5.74 9.71 -1.74
CA GLN A 90 -6.41 11.01 -1.74
C GLN A 90 -6.01 11.87 -2.95
N GLY A 91 -4.73 11.84 -3.33
CA GLY A 91 -4.24 12.54 -4.53
C GLY A 91 -4.80 11.99 -5.85
N LEU A 92 -5.18 10.71 -5.91
CA LEU A 92 -5.81 10.10 -7.08
C LEU A 92 -7.29 10.52 -7.19
N PHE A 93 -8.02 10.49 -6.07
CA PHE A 93 -9.43 10.89 -6.03
C PHE A 93 -9.66 12.39 -6.18
N LEU A 94 -8.71 13.23 -5.77
CA LEU A 94 -8.76 14.68 -6.00
C LEU A 94 -8.52 15.07 -7.46
N ALA A 95 -7.85 14.20 -8.23
CA ALA A 95 -7.59 14.43 -9.65
C ALA A 95 -8.77 13.98 -10.54
N ASP A 96 -9.58 13.02 -10.10
CA ASP A 96 -10.74 12.51 -10.84
C ASP A 96 -11.75 11.81 -9.91
N GLU A 97 -12.98 12.35 -9.79
CA GLU A 97 -14.06 11.75 -8.99
C GLU A 97 -14.49 10.36 -9.52
N ASN A 98 -14.15 10.03 -10.76
CA ASN A 98 -14.42 8.74 -11.41
C ASN A 98 -13.19 7.82 -11.50
N ALA A 99 -12.16 8.01 -10.66
CA ALA A 99 -10.95 7.18 -10.63
C ALA A 99 -11.22 5.66 -10.54
N ASN A 100 -12.37 5.27 -9.97
CA ASN A 100 -12.81 3.87 -9.85
C ASN A 100 -13.14 3.19 -11.20
N ASN A 101 -13.33 3.97 -12.27
CA ASN A 101 -13.68 3.51 -13.62
C ASN A 101 -12.53 3.69 -14.63
N LEU A 102 -11.36 4.18 -14.21
CA LEU A 102 -10.25 4.46 -15.11
C LEU A 102 -9.42 3.20 -15.39
N ASN A 103 -9.04 3.03 -16.66
CA ASN A 103 -8.23 1.89 -17.11
C ASN A 103 -6.74 2.12 -16.78
N MET A 104 -5.92 1.05 -16.67
CA MET A 104 -4.53 1.13 -16.18
C MET A 104 -3.64 2.11 -16.97
N GLU A 105 -3.89 2.31 -18.27
CA GLU A 105 -3.16 3.28 -19.09
C GLU A 105 -3.45 4.74 -18.71
N GLN A 106 -4.69 5.05 -18.30
CA GLN A 106 -5.11 6.41 -17.96
C GLN A 106 -4.58 6.84 -16.60
N ILE A 107 -4.44 5.90 -15.66
CA ILE A 107 -3.85 6.14 -14.34
C ILE A 107 -2.34 6.46 -14.47
N LYS A 108 -1.66 5.89 -15.49
CA LYS A 108 -0.22 6.05 -15.70
C LYS A 108 0.15 7.34 -16.45
N ASN A 109 -0.76 7.89 -17.25
CA ASN A 109 -0.52 9.11 -18.03
C ASN A 109 -1.66 10.13 -17.87
N PRO A 110 -1.66 10.97 -16.82
CA PRO A 110 -2.73 11.95 -16.57
C PRO A 110 -2.78 13.10 -17.61
N GLY A 111 -1.84 13.17 -18.56
CA GLY A 111 -1.73 14.25 -19.56
C GLY A 111 -2.59 14.09 -20.82
N SER A 112 -3.34 13.00 -20.98
CA SER A 112 -4.11 12.73 -22.22
C SER A 112 -5.56 13.21 -22.19
N ILE A 113 -6.08 13.64 -21.04
CA ILE A 113 -7.47 14.13 -20.89
C ILE A 113 -7.65 15.59 -21.34
N THR A 114 -6.56 16.33 -21.61
CA THR A 114 -6.62 17.68 -22.19
C THR A 114 -6.30 17.64 -23.68
N LYS A 115 -7.17 17.03 -24.48
CA LYS A 115 -7.29 17.41 -25.89
C LYS A 115 -8.72 17.86 -26.19
N CYS A 116 -8.84 19.19 -26.11
CA CYS A 116 -9.64 20.07 -26.95
C CYS A 116 -11.06 19.63 -27.27
N ASN A 117 -12.02 20.24 -26.59
CA ASN A 117 -13.32 20.52 -27.17
C ASN A 117 -13.41 22.04 -27.38
N THR A 118 -13.04 22.50 -28.58
CA THR A 118 -13.44 23.80 -29.14
C THR A 118 -14.41 23.50 -30.26
#